data_AF-A0A1H0Z5N6-F1
#
_entry.id   AF-A0A1H0Z5N6-F1
#
_cell.length_a   1.000
_cell.length_b   1.000
_cell.length_c   1.000
_cell.angle_alpha   90.00
_cell.angle_beta   90.00
_cell.angle_gamma   90.00
#
_symmetry.space_group_name_H-M   'P 1'
#
loop_
_entity.id
_entity.type
_entity.pdbx_description
1 polymer ?
#
loop_
_entity_poly.entity_id
_entity_poly.type
_entity_poly.pdbx_seq_one_letter_code
_entity_poly.pdbx_strand_id
1 'polypeptide(L)'
;MVSGFGDPAAVETAAASLRSGAQAAERARNEAARARPDTWTGAAADAYRAALERTLPETLNIADALDAAGSTLRRYAAVQREAASAFAEAQDDVDRSARALRGNPLDLGAALTGLRAEFAATAALGQLQEAAATAAAELRAAIGEEGDGRPWWDPFGWFNDAEDPDERVSDNILDDDAFDPDDVAQGSIGDCFMLSSVVALLNTDAGDAFIRDHVRWDAEREGYWVTLYANGEPEEVFVEYVFDNGAKQSDWDWWIFGGDKPSIAALYEAAIRQEYGYDFIDGGVPAEAMEIITGHPVDVIENGNYAGLDADQVDELRDVLDDGGQVVISSPRSGDHQITVTDPDGNSREVDVVTSHSYVITRIDPDGSVWMRNPWGPGNSADGGGEFRVSAADVEDLFWRATMTNVTE
;
A
#
# COMPACT_ATOMS: atom_id res chain seq x y z
N MET A 1 -3.59 11.89 -18.89
CA MET A 1 -4.10 12.74 -17.78
C MET A 1 -5.33 12.11 -17.15
N VAL A 2 -5.19 10.87 -16.72
CA VAL A 2 -5.70 10.34 -15.44
C VAL A 2 -4.40 9.98 -14.70
N SER A 3 -4.29 10.21 -13.40
CA SER A 3 -2.97 10.38 -12.77
C SER A 3 -2.86 9.76 -11.38
N GLY A 4 -1.69 9.20 -11.07
CA GLY A 4 -1.28 8.78 -9.71
C GLY A 4 -1.24 9.90 -8.66
N PHE A 5 -1.54 11.14 -9.06
CA PHE A 5 -1.80 12.28 -8.16
C PHE A 5 -3.28 12.36 -7.69
N GLY A 6 -4.15 11.45 -8.15
CA GLY A 6 -5.60 11.50 -7.94
C GLY A 6 -6.32 12.58 -8.77
N ASP A 7 -7.61 12.81 -8.50
CA ASP A 7 -8.37 13.94 -9.03
C ASP A 7 -8.63 15.01 -7.95
N PRO A 8 -7.89 16.13 -7.94
CA PRO A 8 -8.09 17.21 -6.98
C PRO A 8 -9.44 17.94 -7.14
N ALA A 9 -10.13 17.83 -8.28
CA ALA A 9 -11.48 18.37 -8.43
C ALA A 9 -12.53 17.49 -7.73
N ALA A 10 -12.35 16.17 -7.72
CA ALA A 10 -13.13 15.26 -6.88
C ALA A 10 -12.90 15.52 -5.39
N VAL A 11 -11.63 15.70 -4.96
CA VAL A 11 -11.29 16.02 -3.57
C VAL A 11 -11.89 17.37 -3.12
N GLU A 12 -11.84 18.41 -3.97
CA GLU A 12 -12.54 19.68 -3.68
C GLU A 12 -14.08 19.53 -3.65
N THR A 13 -14.65 18.65 -4.48
CA THR A 13 -16.09 18.36 -4.46
C THR A 13 -16.51 17.68 -3.16
N ALA A 14 -15.71 16.72 -2.66
CA ALA A 14 -15.90 16.12 -1.34
C ALA A 14 -15.77 17.18 -0.23
N ALA A 15 -14.72 18.00 -0.26
CA ALA A 15 -14.50 19.10 0.70
C ALA A 15 -15.69 20.10 0.75
N ALA A 16 -16.25 20.44 -0.42
CA ALA A 16 -17.43 21.30 -0.53
C ALA A 16 -18.70 20.62 0.01
N SER A 17 -18.84 19.30 -0.18
CA SER A 17 -19.94 18.49 0.35
C SER A 17 -19.93 18.48 1.88
N LEU A 18 -18.78 18.19 2.51
CA LEU A 18 -18.63 18.18 3.98
C LEU A 18 -19.00 19.53 4.60
N ARG A 19 -18.53 20.65 4.03
CA ARG A 19 -18.92 22.00 4.49
C ARG A 19 -20.40 22.32 4.29
N SER A 20 -21.04 21.77 3.26
CA SER A 20 -22.49 21.87 3.08
C SER A 20 -23.22 21.12 4.21
N GLY A 21 -22.70 19.95 4.62
CA GLY A 21 -23.14 19.20 5.79
C GLY A 21 -22.98 19.97 7.10
N ALA A 22 -21.79 20.52 7.36
CA ALA A 22 -21.52 21.37 8.53
C ALA A 22 -22.53 22.53 8.63
N GLN A 23 -22.73 23.26 7.53
CA GLN A 23 -23.72 24.34 7.46
C GLN A 23 -25.16 23.85 7.62
N ALA A 24 -25.49 22.61 7.23
CA ALA A 24 -26.81 22.03 7.45
C ALA A 24 -27.04 21.68 8.94
N ALA A 25 -26.04 21.09 9.60
CA ALA A 25 -26.06 20.83 11.04
C ALA A 25 -26.18 22.13 11.86
N GLU A 26 -25.38 23.15 11.53
CA GLU A 26 -25.49 24.50 12.08
C GLU A 26 -26.91 25.09 11.93
N ARG A 27 -27.52 24.96 10.74
CA ARG A 27 -28.88 25.46 10.49
C ARG A 27 -29.92 24.69 11.29
N ALA A 28 -29.82 23.36 11.36
CA ALA A 28 -30.72 22.53 12.16
C ALA A 28 -30.64 22.87 13.65
N ARG A 29 -29.42 23.01 14.20
CA ARG A 29 -29.13 23.51 15.55
C ARG A 29 -29.77 24.88 15.78
N ASN A 30 -29.58 25.81 14.84
CA ASN A 30 -30.09 27.18 14.95
C ASN A 30 -31.64 27.23 14.92
N GLU A 31 -32.31 26.40 14.12
CA GLU A 31 -33.79 26.32 14.12
C GLU A 31 -34.33 25.62 15.38
N ALA A 32 -33.71 24.53 15.84
CA ALA A 32 -34.06 23.89 17.10
C ALA A 32 -33.91 24.85 18.29
N ALA A 33 -32.82 25.65 18.31
CA ALA A 33 -32.58 26.69 19.31
C ALA A 33 -33.45 27.97 19.13
N ARG A 34 -34.20 28.09 18.03
CA ARG A 34 -35.22 29.14 17.78
C ARG A 34 -36.62 28.73 18.22
N ALA A 35 -36.93 27.44 18.29
CA ALA A 35 -38.21 26.89 18.75
C ALA A 35 -38.40 26.99 20.29
N ARG A 36 -37.99 28.12 20.90
CA ARG A 36 -37.73 28.23 22.34
C ARG A 36 -38.97 27.99 23.22
N PRO A 37 -38.77 27.44 24.44
CA PRO A 37 -39.86 27.06 25.34
C PRO A 37 -40.52 28.24 26.04
N ASP A 38 -40.02 29.46 25.84
CA ASP A 38 -40.46 30.70 26.51
C ASP A 38 -41.94 31.04 26.23
N THR A 39 -42.56 30.34 25.27
CA THR A 39 -43.95 30.51 24.81
C THR A 39 -44.92 29.41 25.28
N TRP A 40 -44.43 28.30 25.86
CA TRP A 40 -45.27 27.16 26.26
C TRP A 40 -44.69 26.39 27.48
N THR A 41 -45.54 25.94 28.40
CA THR A 41 -45.13 25.47 29.73
C THR A 41 -45.65 24.07 30.08
N GLY A 42 -44.99 23.42 31.04
CA GLY A 42 -45.30 22.08 31.52
C GLY A 42 -44.44 20.98 30.89
N ALA A 43 -44.69 19.74 31.28
CA ALA A 43 -43.78 18.61 31.11
C ALA A 43 -43.27 18.37 29.67
N ALA A 44 -44.04 18.72 28.63
CA ALA A 44 -43.58 18.61 27.24
C ALA A 44 -42.50 19.66 26.89
N ALA A 45 -42.62 20.89 27.41
CA ALA A 45 -41.61 21.94 27.26
C ALA A 45 -40.37 21.68 28.13
N ASP A 46 -40.53 21.01 29.27
CA ASP A 46 -39.43 20.55 30.12
C ASP A 46 -38.66 19.39 29.46
N ALA A 47 -39.36 18.40 28.90
CA ALA A 47 -38.76 17.31 28.14
C ALA A 47 -38.06 17.81 26.86
N TYR A 48 -38.63 18.80 26.17
CA TYR A 48 -37.99 19.43 25.01
C TYR A 48 -36.70 20.19 25.38
N ARG A 49 -36.67 20.86 26.54
CA ARG A 49 -35.43 21.46 27.09
C ARG A 49 -34.36 20.41 27.36
N ALA A 50 -34.69 19.36 28.10
CA ALA A 50 -33.74 18.28 28.40
C ALA A 50 -33.23 17.56 27.14
N ALA A 51 -34.06 17.42 26.10
CA ALA A 51 -33.64 16.90 24.80
C ALA A 51 -32.65 17.83 24.09
N LEU A 52 -32.95 19.13 24.01
CA LEU A 52 -32.06 20.14 23.41
C LEU A 52 -30.72 20.25 24.16
N GLU A 53 -30.76 20.25 25.49
CA GLU A 53 -29.56 20.34 26.34
C GLU A 53 -28.60 19.16 26.13
N ARG A 54 -29.13 17.98 25.75
CA ARG A 54 -28.31 16.82 25.38
C ARG A 54 -27.83 16.87 23.92
N THR A 55 -28.69 17.20 22.95
CA THR A 55 -28.35 17.05 21.52
C THR A 55 -27.66 18.27 20.89
N LEU A 56 -27.69 19.46 21.51
CA LEU A 56 -26.96 20.61 20.98
C LEU A 56 -25.43 20.42 20.96
N PRO A 57 -24.77 19.91 22.03
CA PRO A 57 -23.35 19.58 22.02
C PRO A 57 -23.00 18.55 20.94
N GLU A 58 -23.77 17.45 20.85
CA GLU A 58 -23.63 16.42 19.81
C GLU A 58 -23.67 17.05 18.40
N THR A 59 -24.63 17.93 18.14
CA THR A 59 -24.80 18.62 16.83
C THR A 59 -23.69 19.64 16.55
N LEU A 60 -23.05 20.21 17.58
CA LEU A 60 -21.92 21.14 17.43
C LEU A 60 -20.66 20.39 17.04
N ASN A 61 -20.30 19.33 17.78
CA ASN A 61 -19.13 18.50 17.49
C ASN A 61 -19.18 17.96 16.05
N ILE A 62 -20.35 17.52 15.59
CA ILE A 62 -20.58 17.06 14.21
C ILE A 62 -20.35 18.18 13.18
N ALA A 63 -20.81 19.41 13.46
CA ALA A 63 -20.63 20.53 12.54
C ALA A 63 -19.15 20.96 12.45
N ASP A 64 -18.46 21.02 13.58
CA ASP A 64 -17.06 21.41 13.66
C ASP A 64 -16.14 20.35 13.02
N ALA A 65 -16.40 19.06 13.25
CA ALA A 65 -15.72 17.95 12.59
C ALA A 65 -15.84 18.00 11.06
N LEU A 66 -17.06 18.26 10.55
CA LEU A 66 -17.31 18.35 9.11
C LEU A 66 -16.64 19.56 8.44
N ASP A 67 -16.51 20.72 9.11
CA ASP A 67 -15.78 21.87 8.55
C ASP A 67 -14.26 21.72 8.69
N ALA A 68 -13.77 21.03 9.73
CA ALA A 68 -12.38 20.63 9.87
C ALA A 68 -11.96 19.67 8.74
N ALA A 69 -12.67 18.56 8.57
CA ALA A 69 -12.44 17.59 7.48
C ALA A 69 -12.57 18.24 6.08
N GLY A 70 -13.62 19.05 5.87
CA GLY A 70 -13.79 19.86 4.65
C GLY A 70 -12.73 20.96 4.46
N SER A 71 -11.89 21.22 5.47
CA SER A 71 -10.72 22.10 5.40
C SER A 71 -9.44 21.34 5.14
N THR A 72 -9.27 20.16 5.72
CA THR A 72 -8.19 19.21 5.44
C THR A 72 -8.19 18.77 3.98
N LEU A 73 -9.31 18.24 3.46
CA LEU A 73 -9.40 17.83 2.05
C LEU A 73 -9.10 18.98 1.07
N ARG A 74 -9.47 20.23 1.41
CA ARG A 74 -9.13 21.40 0.58
C ARG A 74 -7.64 21.77 0.65
N ARG A 75 -6.96 21.57 1.80
CA ARG A 75 -5.49 21.71 1.88
C ARG A 75 -4.83 20.67 0.98
N TYR A 76 -5.22 19.41 1.10
CA TYR A 76 -4.70 18.30 0.31
C TYR A 76 -4.90 18.51 -1.20
N ALA A 77 -6.11 18.88 -1.63
CA ALA A 77 -6.40 19.18 -3.04
C ALA A 77 -5.63 20.41 -3.58
N ALA A 78 -5.14 21.31 -2.73
CA ALA A 78 -4.23 22.37 -3.15
C ALA A 78 -2.83 21.81 -3.42
N VAL A 79 -2.28 21.01 -2.49
CA VAL A 79 -0.96 20.36 -2.66
C VAL A 79 -0.96 19.42 -3.86
N GLN A 80 -2.02 18.61 -4.08
CA GLN A 80 -2.16 17.79 -5.29
C GLN A 80 -1.96 18.57 -6.59
N ARG A 81 -2.42 19.82 -6.69
CA ARG A 81 -2.29 20.64 -7.91
C ARG A 81 -0.98 21.40 -8.00
N GLU A 82 -0.36 21.72 -6.87
CA GLU A 82 1.00 22.27 -6.83
C GLU A 82 2.01 21.17 -7.21
N ALA A 83 1.91 20.00 -6.57
CA ALA A 83 2.72 18.82 -6.84
C ALA A 83 2.55 18.30 -8.28
N ALA A 84 1.32 18.13 -8.79
CA ALA A 84 1.10 17.70 -10.17
C ALA A 84 1.63 18.72 -11.20
N SER A 85 1.59 20.02 -10.89
CA SER A 85 2.17 21.06 -11.76
C SER A 85 3.70 21.03 -11.75
N ALA A 86 4.31 20.88 -10.57
CA ALA A 86 5.76 20.78 -10.41
C ALA A 86 6.31 19.50 -11.06
N PHE A 87 5.61 18.38 -10.92
CA PHE A 87 5.94 17.11 -11.57
C PHE A 87 5.84 17.19 -13.09
N ALA A 88 4.81 17.87 -13.63
CA ALA A 88 4.68 18.09 -15.07
C ALA A 88 5.80 18.98 -15.63
N GLU A 89 6.14 20.09 -14.96
CA GLU A 89 7.26 20.97 -15.35
C GLU A 89 8.60 20.22 -15.26
N ALA A 90 8.79 19.39 -14.24
CA ALA A 90 9.94 18.52 -14.09
C ALA A 90 10.06 17.49 -15.23
N GLN A 91 8.99 16.77 -15.59
CA GLN A 91 9.02 15.85 -16.74
C GLN A 91 9.35 16.57 -18.05
N ASP A 92 8.80 17.77 -18.28
CA ASP A 92 9.07 18.57 -19.48
C ASP A 92 10.54 19.05 -19.55
N ASP A 93 11.24 19.14 -18.42
CA ASP A 93 12.67 19.44 -18.30
C ASP A 93 13.57 18.19 -18.45
N VAL A 94 13.19 17.04 -17.86
CA VAL A 94 13.86 15.74 -18.08
C VAL A 94 13.85 15.38 -19.56
N ASP A 95 12.69 15.49 -20.20
CA ASP A 95 12.51 15.12 -21.61
C ASP A 95 13.29 16.06 -22.55
N ARG A 96 13.53 17.31 -22.12
CA ARG A 96 14.38 18.29 -22.81
C ARG A 96 15.87 18.02 -22.61
N SER A 97 16.28 17.59 -21.41
CA SER A 97 17.62 17.11 -21.12
C SER A 97 17.97 15.89 -21.97
N ALA A 98 17.11 14.86 -21.98
CA ALA A 98 17.30 13.64 -22.76
C ALA A 98 17.46 13.94 -24.26
N ARG A 99 16.62 14.83 -24.82
CA ARG A 99 16.74 15.29 -26.22
C ARG A 99 18.06 16.01 -26.49
N ALA A 100 18.57 16.82 -25.57
CA ALA A 100 19.85 17.50 -25.72
C ALA A 100 21.04 16.53 -25.63
N LEU A 101 21.03 15.58 -24.68
CA LEU A 101 22.08 14.58 -24.51
C LEU A 101 22.18 13.61 -25.69
N ARG A 102 21.05 13.22 -26.31
CA ARG A 102 21.04 12.46 -27.58
C ARG A 102 21.71 13.24 -28.74
N GLY A 103 21.66 14.57 -28.72
CA GLY A 103 22.31 15.44 -29.70
C GLY A 103 23.78 15.74 -29.39
N ASN A 104 24.16 15.77 -28.12
CA ASN A 104 25.52 15.95 -27.62
C ASN A 104 25.70 15.24 -26.26
N PRO A 105 26.28 14.03 -26.22
CA PRO A 105 26.49 13.29 -24.97
C PRO A 105 27.43 13.96 -23.95
N LEU A 106 28.12 15.04 -24.34
CA LEU A 106 29.00 15.82 -23.47
C LEU A 106 28.36 17.17 -23.03
N ASP A 107 27.05 17.33 -23.18
CA ASP A 107 26.34 18.52 -22.68
C ASP A 107 26.12 18.44 -21.16
N LEU A 108 27.14 18.88 -20.42
CA LEU A 108 27.10 19.00 -18.95
C LEU A 108 26.00 19.96 -18.46
N GLY A 109 25.51 20.87 -19.31
CA GLY A 109 24.40 21.77 -19.00
C GLY A 109 23.06 21.04 -19.03
N ALA A 110 22.84 20.21 -20.05
CA ALA A 110 21.69 19.31 -20.13
C ALA A 110 21.69 18.30 -18.97
N ALA A 111 22.79 17.57 -18.75
CA ALA A 111 22.89 16.58 -17.67
C ALA A 111 22.56 17.16 -16.28
N LEU A 112 23.09 18.34 -15.96
CA LEU A 112 22.80 19.04 -14.71
C LEU A 112 21.38 19.64 -14.64
N THR A 113 20.68 19.73 -15.76
CA THR A 113 19.26 20.12 -15.82
C THR A 113 18.37 18.89 -15.60
N GLY A 114 18.66 17.75 -16.26
CA GLY A 114 17.97 16.48 -16.04
C GLY A 114 17.98 16.06 -14.56
N LEU A 115 19.16 15.98 -13.94
CA LEU A 115 19.30 15.65 -12.51
C LEU A 115 18.47 16.56 -11.60
N ARG A 116 18.40 17.88 -11.89
CA ARG A 116 17.56 18.80 -11.09
C ARG A 116 16.07 18.58 -11.31
N ALA A 117 15.68 18.23 -12.52
CA ALA A 117 14.30 17.94 -12.86
C ALA A 117 13.85 16.62 -12.23
N GLU A 118 14.70 15.58 -12.25
CA GLU A 118 14.49 14.33 -11.50
C GLU A 118 14.31 14.60 -10.00
N PHE A 119 15.21 15.39 -9.37
CA PHE A 119 15.04 15.80 -7.97
C PHE A 119 13.74 16.60 -7.73
N ALA A 120 13.30 17.43 -8.68
CA ALA A 120 12.04 18.17 -8.56
C ALA A 120 10.80 17.26 -8.71
N ALA A 121 10.84 16.26 -9.60
CA ALA A 121 9.78 15.27 -9.76
C ALA A 121 9.64 14.39 -8.50
N THR A 122 10.75 13.89 -7.96
CA THR A 122 10.76 13.12 -6.71
C THR A 122 10.31 13.97 -5.51
N ALA A 123 10.75 15.24 -5.43
CA ALA A 123 10.29 16.15 -4.38
C ALA A 123 8.79 16.46 -4.47
N ALA A 124 8.23 16.57 -5.68
CA ALA A 124 6.79 16.77 -5.88
C ALA A 124 5.97 15.54 -5.46
N LEU A 125 6.45 14.32 -5.75
CA LEU A 125 5.83 13.07 -5.28
C LEU A 125 5.90 12.96 -3.74
N GLY A 126 7.08 13.21 -3.14
CA GLY A 126 7.24 13.19 -1.69
C GLY A 126 6.36 14.22 -0.98
N GLN A 127 6.22 15.43 -1.53
CA GLN A 127 5.29 16.45 -1.01
C GLN A 127 3.81 16.03 -1.12
N LEU A 128 3.44 15.27 -2.16
CA LEU A 128 2.10 14.69 -2.24
C LEU A 128 1.89 13.64 -1.14
N GLN A 129 2.84 12.74 -0.95
CA GLN A 129 2.77 11.67 0.06
C GLN A 129 2.72 12.24 1.49
N GLU A 130 3.62 13.18 1.83
CA GLU A 130 3.62 13.91 3.10
C GLU A 130 2.27 14.61 3.35
N ALA A 131 1.71 15.25 2.32
CA ALA A 131 0.40 15.91 2.42
C ALA A 131 -0.78 14.95 2.46
N ALA A 132 -0.66 13.74 1.89
CA ALA A 132 -1.67 12.68 1.98
C ALA A 132 -1.71 12.09 3.39
N ALA A 133 -0.56 11.70 3.95
CA ALA A 133 -0.44 11.21 5.32
C ALA A 133 -0.89 12.27 6.33
N THR A 134 -0.43 13.52 6.18
CA THR A 134 -0.90 14.65 6.99
C THR A 134 -2.41 14.83 6.89
N ALA A 135 -2.99 14.71 5.69
CA ALA A 135 -4.44 14.83 5.51
C ALA A 135 -5.21 13.66 6.13
N ALA A 136 -4.70 12.43 6.07
CA ALA A 136 -5.28 11.27 6.74
C ALA A 136 -5.30 11.46 8.26
N ALA A 137 -4.16 11.81 8.86
CA ALA A 137 -4.05 12.10 10.29
C ALA A 137 -4.94 13.28 10.73
N GLU A 138 -4.96 14.38 9.97
CA GLU A 138 -5.86 15.52 10.21
C GLU A 138 -7.35 15.17 10.02
N LEU A 139 -7.71 14.14 9.24
CA LEU A 139 -9.07 13.64 9.08
C LEU A 139 -9.48 12.74 10.26
N ARG A 140 -8.64 11.77 10.64
CA ARG A 140 -8.82 10.92 11.83
C ARG A 140 -9.02 11.80 13.08
N ALA A 141 -8.09 12.72 13.32
CA ALA A 141 -8.15 13.65 14.45
C ALA A 141 -9.34 14.64 14.42
N ALA A 142 -9.88 14.98 13.25
CA ALA A 142 -11.04 15.87 13.14
C ALA A 142 -12.37 15.20 13.52
N ILE A 143 -12.44 13.87 13.51
CA ILE A 143 -13.68 13.11 13.67
C ILE A 143 -13.93 12.68 15.13
N GLY A 144 -12.85 12.42 15.89
CA GLY A 144 -12.89 12.17 17.33
C GLY A 144 -13.31 10.76 17.71
N GLU A 145 -12.34 9.93 18.08
CA GLU A 145 -12.57 8.56 18.56
C GLU A 145 -13.24 8.55 19.95
N GLU A 146 -14.43 7.93 20.05
CA GLU A 146 -15.03 7.57 21.34
C GLU A 146 -15.02 6.05 21.54
N GLY A 147 -14.19 5.57 22.47
CA GLY A 147 -14.46 4.37 23.28
C GLY A 147 -14.39 2.97 22.66
N ASP A 148 -14.71 2.80 21.37
CA ASP A 148 -14.69 1.51 20.66
C ASP A 148 -14.01 1.53 19.28
N GLY A 149 -13.37 2.66 18.95
CA GLY A 149 -12.61 2.88 17.71
C GLY A 149 -13.46 3.23 16.48
N ARG A 150 -14.79 3.19 16.55
CA ARG A 150 -15.65 3.32 15.36
C ARG A 150 -16.17 4.75 15.18
N PRO A 151 -15.95 5.40 14.02
CA PRO A 151 -16.57 6.69 13.73
C PRO A 151 -18.10 6.59 13.78
N TRP A 152 -18.77 7.48 14.50
CA TRP A 152 -20.25 7.50 14.66
C TRP A 152 -21.04 7.56 13.33
N TRP A 153 -20.38 7.93 12.22
CA TRP A 153 -20.94 8.04 10.89
C TRP A 153 -20.66 6.83 9.98
N ASP A 154 -19.82 5.87 10.40
CA ASP A 154 -19.67 4.55 9.76
C ASP A 154 -20.23 3.42 10.64
N PRO A 155 -21.55 3.21 10.65
CA PRO A 155 -22.18 2.09 11.33
C PRO A 155 -22.11 0.76 10.53
N PHE A 156 -21.29 0.68 9.48
CA PHE A 156 -21.24 -0.46 8.56
C PHE A 156 -19.84 -1.06 8.34
N GLY A 157 -18.76 -0.37 8.72
CA GLY A 157 -17.38 -0.86 8.63
C GLY A 157 -16.87 -0.86 7.20
N TRP A 158 -16.87 0.31 6.55
CA TRP A 158 -16.47 0.47 5.14
C TRP A 158 -15.08 1.10 4.98
N PHE A 159 -14.52 1.74 6.02
CA PHE A 159 -13.26 2.49 5.95
C PHE A 159 -12.38 2.28 7.19
N ASN A 160 -12.28 1.04 7.68
CA ASN A 160 -11.30 0.66 8.70
C ASN A 160 -9.95 0.42 8.02
N ASP A 161 -9.11 1.45 7.95
CA ASP A 161 -7.65 1.26 7.91
C ASP A 161 -7.16 1.42 9.36
N ALA A 162 -7.06 0.30 10.07
CA ALA A 162 -6.69 0.30 11.47
C ALA A 162 -5.17 0.56 11.61
N GLU A 163 -4.79 1.60 12.36
CA GLU A 163 -3.36 1.89 12.61
C GLU A 163 -2.72 0.86 13.56
N ASP A 164 -3.51 0.03 14.25
CA ASP A 164 -3.12 -1.13 15.08
C ASP A 164 -3.89 -2.38 14.61
N PRO A 165 -3.30 -3.59 14.66
CA PRO A 165 -3.98 -4.85 14.34
C PRO A 165 -5.27 -5.12 15.16
N ASP A 166 -6.38 -5.46 14.50
CA ASP A 166 -7.72 -5.56 15.10
C ASP A 166 -8.45 -6.92 14.92
N GLU A 167 -7.98 -7.79 14.02
CA GLU A 167 -8.48 -9.15 13.81
C GLU A 167 -7.66 -10.17 14.64
N ARG A 168 -8.30 -11.03 15.45
CA ARG A 168 -7.59 -12.04 16.26
C ARG A 168 -7.20 -13.25 15.41
N VAL A 169 -5.94 -13.67 15.50
CA VAL A 169 -5.43 -14.85 14.77
C VAL A 169 -6.06 -16.17 15.24
N SER A 170 -6.11 -17.14 14.32
CA SER A 170 -6.50 -18.54 14.55
C SER A 170 -5.36 -19.49 14.13
N ASP A 171 -5.39 -20.75 14.58
CA ASP A 171 -4.28 -21.71 14.40
C ASP A 171 -4.07 -22.23 12.97
N ASN A 172 -4.98 -21.89 12.04
CA ASN A 172 -5.03 -22.31 10.64
C ASN A 172 -4.20 -21.44 9.65
N ILE A 173 -3.40 -20.48 10.14
CA ILE A 173 -2.52 -19.63 9.30
C ILE A 173 -1.22 -20.38 8.92
N LEU A 174 -0.94 -21.55 9.52
CA LEU A 174 0.18 -22.43 9.15
C LEU A 174 -0.29 -23.83 8.70
N ASP A 175 -1.54 -23.97 8.25
CA ASP A 175 -1.99 -25.19 7.58
C ASP A 175 -1.27 -25.36 6.24
N ASP A 176 -1.25 -26.59 5.69
CA ASP A 176 -0.49 -26.90 4.47
C ASP A 176 -0.97 -26.12 3.22
N ASP A 177 -2.16 -25.49 3.27
CA ASP A 177 -2.70 -24.60 2.22
C ASP A 177 -2.25 -23.14 2.36
N ALA A 178 -1.70 -22.73 3.51
CA ALA A 178 -1.31 -21.35 3.79
C ALA A 178 0.03 -20.91 3.16
N PHE A 179 0.73 -21.87 2.54
CA PHE A 179 2.04 -21.67 1.93
C PHE A 179 1.98 -21.57 0.39
N ASP A 180 0.80 -21.69 -0.23
CA ASP A 180 0.67 -21.52 -1.67
C ASP A 180 0.77 -20.03 -2.05
N PRO A 181 1.80 -19.59 -2.81
CA PRO A 181 1.94 -18.20 -3.22
C PRO A 181 0.86 -17.76 -4.23
N ASP A 182 0.03 -18.65 -4.77
CA ASP A 182 -1.12 -18.31 -5.63
C ASP A 182 -2.32 -17.77 -4.82
N ASP A 183 -2.46 -18.18 -3.56
CA ASP A 183 -3.60 -17.83 -2.70
C ASP A 183 -3.37 -16.56 -1.85
N VAL A 184 -2.14 -16.06 -1.73
CA VAL A 184 -1.83 -14.81 -1.00
C VAL A 184 -2.23 -13.57 -1.81
N ALA A 185 -3.01 -12.67 -1.22
CA ALA A 185 -3.45 -11.43 -1.84
C ALA A 185 -3.31 -10.21 -0.91
N GLN A 186 -2.77 -9.11 -1.44
CA GLN A 186 -2.59 -7.84 -0.71
C GLN A 186 -3.92 -7.27 -0.23
N GLY A 187 -3.91 -6.78 1.01
CA GLY A 187 -5.00 -6.01 1.61
C GLY A 187 -5.05 -4.55 1.12
N SER A 188 -5.55 -3.65 1.95
CA SER A 188 -5.62 -2.21 1.68
C SER A 188 -4.39 -1.42 2.14
N ILE A 189 -3.34 -2.11 2.61
CA ILE A 189 -2.09 -1.53 3.13
C ILE A 189 -1.10 -1.25 1.98
N GLY A 190 -0.24 -0.23 2.11
CA GLY A 190 0.77 0.18 1.11
C GLY A 190 2.01 -0.71 0.99
N ASP A 191 1.98 -1.92 1.55
CA ASP A 191 3.11 -2.77 1.92
C ASP A 191 3.71 -3.66 0.80
N CYS A 192 3.40 -3.36 -0.47
CA CYS A 192 3.65 -4.27 -1.62
C CYS A 192 5.08 -4.84 -1.72
N PHE A 193 6.07 -4.08 -1.23
CA PHE A 193 7.48 -4.44 -1.17
C PHE A 193 7.79 -5.52 -0.12
N MET A 194 7.10 -5.48 1.03
CA MET A 194 7.17 -6.46 2.11
C MET A 194 6.43 -7.73 1.70
N LEU A 195 5.19 -7.58 1.21
CA LEU A 195 4.40 -8.70 0.73
C LEU A 195 5.07 -9.45 -0.43
N SER A 196 5.69 -8.75 -1.39
CA SER A 196 6.51 -9.39 -2.43
C SER A 196 7.68 -10.18 -1.83
N SER A 197 8.28 -9.72 -0.75
CA SER A 197 9.41 -10.40 -0.10
C SER A 197 8.97 -11.70 0.59
N VAL A 198 7.79 -11.72 1.23
CA VAL A 198 7.18 -12.95 1.79
C VAL A 198 6.78 -13.92 0.67
N VAL A 199 6.10 -13.45 -0.38
CA VAL A 199 5.66 -14.29 -1.51
C VAL A 199 6.87 -14.84 -2.30
N ALA A 200 7.98 -14.10 -2.38
CA ALA A 200 9.22 -14.60 -2.98
C ALA A 200 9.85 -15.76 -2.19
N LEU A 201 9.73 -15.77 -0.85
CA LEU A 201 10.13 -16.91 -0.02
C LEU A 201 9.23 -18.12 -0.29
N LEU A 202 7.91 -17.94 -0.23
CA LEU A 202 6.92 -19.01 -0.50
C LEU A 202 7.02 -19.62 -1.91
N ASN A 203 7.54 -18.89 -2.89
CA ASN A 203 7.81 -19.40 -4.24
C ASN A 203 8.98 -20.42 -4.31
N THR A 204 9.69 -20.70 -3.21
CA THR A 204 10.89 -21.55 -3.20
C THR A 204 10.85 -22.61 -2.08
N ASP A 205 11.25 -23.85 -2.38
CA ASP A 205 11.37 -24.94 -1.37
C ASP A 205 12.18 -24.52 -0.13
N ALA A 206 13.20 -23.68 -0.33
CA ALA A 206 14.05 -23.15 0.74
C ALA A 206 13.37 -22.04 1.56
N GLY A 207 12.63 -21.14 0.91
CA GLY A 207 11.90 -20.07 1.58
C GLY A 207 10.64 -20.55 2.30
N ASP A 208 9.91 -21.54 1.76
CA ASP A 208 8.86 -22.26 2.49
C ASP A 208 9.42 -22.86 3.80
N ALA A 209 10.52 -23.61 3.71
CA ALA A 209 11.17 -24.20 4.87
C ALA A 209 11.66 -23.12 5.87
N PHE A 210 12.20 -22.01 5.37
CA PHE A 210 12.61 -20.87 6.19
C PHE A 210 11.43 -20.29 6.97
N ILE A 211 10.30 -20.01 6.31
CA ILE A 211 9.09 -19.49 6.96
C ILE A 211 8.57 -20.49 8.02
N ARG A 212 8.56 -21.79 7.72
CA ARG A 212 8.11 -22.84 8.66
C ARG A 212 8.98 -22.97 9.92
N ASP A 213 10.28 -22.70 9.83
CA ASP A 213 11.18 -22.70 10.99
C ASP A 213 11.10 -21.39 11.81
N HIS A 214 10.68 -20.27 11.19
CA HIS A 214 10.68 -18.93 11.80
C HIS A 214 9.30 -18.40 12.25
N VAL A 215 8.20 -19.05 11.88
CA VAL A 215 6.83 -18.74 12.34
C VAL A 215 6.21 -19.94 13.04
N ARG A 216 5.73 -19.77 14.29
CA ARG A 216 5.25 -20.88 15.15
C ARG A 216 4.05 -20.51 16.02
N TRP A 217 3.05 -21.38 16.08
CA TRP A 217 1.86 -21.20 16.94
C TRP A 217 2.16 -21.45 18.43
N ASP A 218 1.57 -20.63 19.32
CA ASP A 218 1.61 -20.79 20.77
C ASP A 218 0.21 -21.10 21.32
N ALA A 219 -0.09 -22.39 21.46
CA ALA A 219 -1.40 -22.87 21.92
C ALA A 219 -1.70 -22.61 23.41
N GLU A 220 -0.75 -22.12 24.23
CA GLU A 220 -1.05 -21.64 25.59
C GLU A 220 -1.44 -20.15 25.62
N ARG A 221 -1.05 -19.39 24.58
CA ARG A 221 -1.28 -17.94 24.46
C ARG A 221 -2.30 -17.54 23.39
N GLU A 222 -2.67 -18.45 22.49
CA GLU A 222 -3.56 -18.21 21.35
C GLU A 222 -3.02 -17.12 20.41
N GLY A 223 -1.75 -17.25 20.01
CA GLY A 223 -1.09 -16.34 19.06
C GLY A 223 0.15 -16.96 18.43
N TYR A 224 0.72 -16.31 17.41
CA TYR A 224 1.95 -16.74 16.75
C TYR A 224 3.18 -16.06 17.33
N TRP A 225 4.32 -16.74 17.26
CA TRP A 225 5.62 -16.09 17.30
C TRP A 225 6.17 -16.01 15.87
N VAL A 226 6.68 -14.83 15.50
CA VAL A 226 7.29 -14.53 14.21
C VAL A 226 8.72 -14.06 14.49
N THR A 227 9.70 -14.64 13.82
CA THR A 227 11.08 -14.14 13.89
C THR A 227 11.27 -13.02 12.88
N LEU A 228 11.70 -11.85 13.38
CA LEU A 228 12.26 -10.77 12.57
C LEU A 228 13.77 -10.67 12.85
N TYR A 229 14.48 -9.88 12.06
CA TYR A 229 15.91 -9.68 12.19
C TYR A 229 16.27 -8.20 12.29
N ALA A 230 17.18 -7.88 13.19
CA ALA A 230 17.69 -6.53 13.40
C ALA A 230 19.22 -6.52 13.20
N ASN A 231 19.69 -6.15 12.01
CA ASN A 231 21.11 -6.25 11.60
C ASN A 231 21.62 -7.71 11.58
N GLY A 232 20.77 -8.67 11.20
CA GLY A 232 21.08 -10.11 11.15
C GLY A 232 21.02 -10.86 12.49
N GLU A 233 20.73 -10.19 13.61
CA GLU A 233 20.43 -10.86 14.89
C GLU A 233 18.90 -11.11 15.00
N PRO A 234 18.44 -12.32 15.37
CA PRO A 234 17.01 -12.68 15.39
C PRO A 234 16.27 -12.19 16.64
N GLU A 235 15.02 -11.78 16.46
CA GLU A 235 14.09 -11.28 17.48
C GLU A 235 12.71 -11.95 17.33
N GLU A 236 12.22 -12.62 18.38
CA GLU A 236 10.90 -13.28 18.39
C GLU A 236 9.79 -12.29 18.80
N VAL A 237 9.03 -11.79 17.83
CA VAL A 237 7.83 -10.96 18.06
C VAL A 237 6.61 -11.86 18.29
N PHE A 238 5.71 -11.49 19.20
CA PHE A 238 4.47 -12.21 19.46
C PHE A 238 3.26 -11.52 18.82
N VAL A 239 2.40 -12.27 18.13
CA VAL A 239 1.30 -11.78 17.30
C VAL A 239 -0.01 -12.44 17.76
N GLU A 240 -0.83 -11.69 18.51
CA GLU A 240 -2.20 -12.09 18.90
C GLU A 240 -3.26 -11.54 17.94
N TYR A 241 -2.90 -10.54 17.14
CA TYR A 241 -3.80 -9.81 16.24
C TYR A 241 -3.08 -9.47 14.92
N VAL A 242 -3.83 -9.49 13.82
CA VAL A 242 -3.46 -9.02 12.48
C VAL A 242 -4.45 -7.92 12.03
N PHE A 243 -4.19 -7.26 10.91
CA PHE A 243 -5.10 -6.25 10.38
C PHE A 243 -6.29 -6.90 9.65
N ASP A 244 -7.54 -6.52 9.97
CA ASP A 244 -8.73 -7.02 9.25
C ASP A 244 -8.71 -6.65 7.75
N ASN A 245 -8.01 -5.57 7.39
CA ASN A 245 -7.75 -5.11 6.02
C ASN A 245 -6.35 -5.50 5.48
N GLY A 246 -5.61 -6.38 6.16
CA GLY A 246 -4.28 -6.87 5.76
C GLY A 246 -4.29 -7.99 4.72
N ALA A 247 -3.13 -8.60 4.45
CA ALA A 247 -2.98 -9.65 3.44
C ALA A 247 -3.75 -10.94 3.77
N LYS A 248 -4.81 -11.22 3.01
CA LYS A 248 -5.65 -12.41 3.16
C LYS A 248 -5.19 -13.53 2.23
N GLN A 249 -5.75 -14.72 2.45
CA GLN A 249 -5.71 -15.85 1.53
C GLN A 249 -7.06 -16.56 1.51
N SER A 250 -7.32 -17.38 0.50
CA SER A 250 -8.56 -18.15 0.46
C SER A 250 -8.62 -19.25 1.53
N ASP A 251 -9.84 -19.55 2.02
CA ASP A 251 -10.14 -20.71 2.87
C ASP A 251 -11.07 -21.66 2.11
N TRP A 252 -10.52 -22.78 1.64
CA TRP A 252 -11.21 -23.72 0.77
C TRP A 252 -12.09 -24.76 1.51
N ASP A 253 -12.05 -24.85 2.85
CA ASP A 253 -12.53 -26.06 3.55
C ASP A 253 -14.06 -26.29 3.45
N TRP A 254 -14.87 -25.26 3.15
CA TRP A 254 -16.29 -25.51 2.81
C TRP A 254 -16.96 -24.53 1.82
N TRP A 255 -17.35 -25.07 0.65
CA TRP A 255 -18.09 -24.42 -0.46
C TRP A 255 -19.46 -23.75 -0.14
N ILE A 256 -19.84 -23.65 1.13
CA ILE A 256 -21.08 -22.99 1.59
C ILE A 256 -20.83 -21.97 2.73
N PHE A 257 -19.58 -21.85 3.21
CA PHE A 257 -19.21 -21.00 4.34
C PHE A 257 -17.85 -20.29 4.19
N GLY A 258 -17.00 -20.70 3.24
CA GLY A 258 -15.68 -20.11 3.01
C GLY A 258 -15.72 -18.60 2.75
N GLY A 259 -14.71 -17.93 3.30
CA GLY A 259 -14.36 -16.52 3.16
C GLY A 259 -12.88 -16.39 3.54
N ASP A 260 -12.25 -15.29 3.18
CA ASP A 260 -10.78 -15.21 3.16
C ASP A 260 -10.19 -15.15 4.58
N LYS A 261 -9.24 -16.05 4.91
CA LYS A 261 -8.52 -16.09 6.19
C LYS A 261 -7.25 -15.22 6.13
N PRO A 262 -6.70 -14.73 7.26
CA PRO A 262 -5.39 -14.07 7.25
C PRO A 262 -4.30 -14.98 6.67
N SER A 263 -3.41 -14.42 5.86
CA SER A 263 -2.26 -15.15 5.31
C SER A 263 -1.05 -15.11 6.25
N ILE A 264 -0.04 -15.92 5.94
CA ILE A 264 1.29 -15.84 6.57
C ILE A 264 1.86 -14.41 6.51
N ALA A 265 1.63 -13.67 5.42
CA ALA A 265 2.14 -12.31 5.28
C ALA A 265 1.51 -11.34 6.29
N ALA A 266 0.24 -11.52 6.68
CA ALA A 266 -0.39 -10.70 7.71
C ALA A 266 0.27 -10.87 9.10
N LEU A 267 0.89 -12.03 9.37
CA LEU A 267 1.71 -12.21 10.57
C LEU A 267 2.99 -11.37 10.52
N TYR A 268 3.60 -11.22 9.34
CA TYR A 268 4.75 -10.33 9.15
C TYR A 268 4.35 -8.84 9.15
N GLU A 269 3.23 -8.45 8.54
CA GLU A 269 2.65 -7.10 8.68
C GLU A 269 2.52 -6.72 10.16
N ALA A 270 1.88 -7.60 10.96
CA ALA A 270 1.63 -7.35 12.39
C ALA A 270 2.88 -7.44 13.26
N ALA A 271 3.87 -8.28 12.92
CA ALA A 271 5.14 -8.33 13.62
C ALA A 271 5.98 -7.06 13.35
N ILE A 272 6.14 -6.69 12.08
CA ILE A 272 6.90 -5.49 11.67
C ILE A 272 6.23 -4.23 12.21
N ARG A 273 4.89 -4.17 12.20
CA ARG A 273 4.11 -3.09 12.81
C ARG A 273 4.39 -2.93 14.31
N GLN A 274 4.58 -4.02 15.05
CA GLN A 274 4.78 -3.96 16.49
C GLN A 274 6.18 -3.44 16.86
N GLU A 275 7.22 -3.85 16.13
CA GLU A 275 8.61 -3.47 16.45
C GLU A 275 9.04 -2.14 15.78
N TYR A 276 8.67 -1.94 14.52
CA TYR A 276 9.13 -0.81 13.70
C TYR A 276 8.07 0.30 13.48
N GLY A 277 6.79 0.02 13.72
CA GLY A 277 5.68 0.99 13.62
C GLY A 277 4.96 1.00 12.27
N TYR A 278 3.84 1.76 12.19
CA TYR A 278 3.00 1.80 10.97
C TYR A 278 3.70 2.49 9.79
N ASP A 279 4.47 3.55 10.06
CA ASP A 279 5.28 4.28 9.07
C ASP A 279 6.29 3.38 8.33
N PHE A 280 6.56 2.17 8.83
CA PHE A 280 7.44 1.18 8.21
C PHE A 280 6.73 0.27 7.19
N ILE A 281 5.41 0.06 7.33
CA ILE A 281 4.63 -0.78 6.39
C ILE A 281 3.92 0.03 5.30
N ASP A 282 3.67 1.34 5.52
CA ASP A 282 3.04 2.24 4.54
C ASP A 282 4.06 2.79 3.50
N GLY A 283 4.75 1.87 2.83
CA GLY A 283 5.68 2.13 1.72
C GLY A 283 7.16 2.12 2.10
N GLY A 284 7.93 1.23 1.45
CA GLY A 284 9.36 1.04 1.66
C GLY A 284 10.04 0.42 0.43
N VAL A 285 11.21 -0.19 0.61
CA VAL A 285 11.95 -0.89 -0.47
C VAL A 285 12.08 -2.39 -0.16
N PRO A 286 11.99 -3.29 -1.16
CA PRO A 286 12.06 -4.74 -0.91
C PRO A 286 13.33 -5.17 -0.18
N ALA A 287 14.42 -4.43 -0.32
CA ALA A 287 15.69 -4.78 0.32
C ALA A 287 15.64 -4.72 1.85
N GLU A 288 14.94 -3.72 2.40
CA GLU A 288 14.81 -3.53 3.84
C GLU A 288 13.84 -4.57 4.43
N ALA A 289 12.78 -4.91 3.68
CA ALA A 289 11.89 -6.01 4.05
C ALA A 289 12.60 -7.38 4.00
N MET A 290 13.37 -7.68 2.96
CA MET A 290 14.15 -8.91 2.87
C MET A 290 15.14 -9.03 4.04
N GLU A 291 15.91 -7.98 4.37
CA GLU A 291 16.85 -8.02 5.49
C GLU A 291 16.15 -8.23 6.85
N ILE A 292 14.97 -7.62 7.06
CA ILE A 292 14.18 -7.78 8.30
C ILE A 292 13.46 -9.14 8.39
N ILE A 293 13.01 -9.71 7.27
CA ILE A 293 12.31 -11.01 7.24
C ILE A 293 13.31 -12.16 7.36
N THR A 294 14.48 -12.07 6.72
CA THR A 294 15.43 -13.20 6.63
C THR A 294 16.67 -13.06 7.51
N GLY A 295 17.14 -11.84 7.76
CA GLY A 295 18.46 -11.59 8.36
C GLY A 295 19.66 -11.93 7.46
N HIS A 296 19.42 -12.40 6.23
CA HIS A 296 20.47 -12.67 5.25
C HIS A 296 20.90 -11.38 4.54
N PRO A 297 22.13 -11.33 3.96
CA PRO A 297 22.53 -10.25 3.08
C PRO A 297 21.57 -10.09 1.90
N VAL A 298 21.44 -8.84 1.42
CA VAL A 298 20.60 -8.50 0.28
C VAL A 298 21.42 -7.73 -0.74
N ASP A 299 21.44 -8.23 -1.97
CA ASP A 299 22.02 -7.55 -3.12
C ASP A 299 20.95 -6.81 -3.94
N VAL A 300 21.36 -5.73 -4.58
CA VAL A 300 20.48 -4.85 -5.35
C VAL A 300 21.14 -4.50 -6.68
N ILE A 301 20.51 -4.95 -7.77
CA ILE A 301 20.81 -4.47 -9.11
C ILE A 301 19.92 -3.27 -9.37
N GLU A 302 20.48 -2.07 -9.52
CA GLU A 302 19.73 -0.89 -9.97
C GLU A 302 20.50 -0.07 -11.01
N ASN A 303 19.81 0.32 -12.09
CA ASN A 303 20.38 1.16 -13.13
C ASN A 303 20.18 2.63 -12.76
N GLY A 304 21.28 3.34 -12.47
CA GLY A 304 21.27 4.72 -11.94
C GLY A 304 20.75 5.81 -12.88
N ASN A 305 20.24 5.44 -14.06
CA ASN A 305 19.52 6.27 -15.02
C ASN A 305 18.04 5.85 -15.19
N TYR A 306 17.58 4.88 -14.40
CA TYR A 306 16.26 4.23 -14.47
C TYR A 306 15.94 3.55 -15.80
N ALA A 307 16.94 3.08 -16.54
CA ALA A 307 16.73 2.11 -17.61
C ALA A 307 16.36 0.74 -17.01
N GLY A 308 15.63 -0.10 -17.76
CA GLY A 308 15.35 -1.47 -17.36
C GLY A 308 16.61 -2.32 -17.26
N LEU A 309 16.49 -3.54 -16.73
CA LEU A 309 17.63 -4.46 -16.58
C LEU A 309 18.07 -5.02 -17.93
N ASP A 310 19.37 -5.02 -18.19
CA ASP A 310 19.95 -5.59 -19.40
C ASP A 310 20.09 -7.13 -19.31
N ALA A 311 20.46 -7.77 -20.42
CA ALA A 311 20.54 -9.23 -20.50
C ALA A 311 21.59 -9.86 -19.55
N ASP A 312 22.70 -9.17 -19.27
CA ASP A 312 23.71 -9.68 -18.33
C ASP A 312 23.16 -9.60 -16.90
N GLN A 313 22.41 -8.54 -16.57
CA GLN A 313 21.71 -8.36 -15.30
C GLN A 313 20.54 -9.36 -15.11
N VAL A 314 19.78 -9.66 -16.16
CA VAL A 314 18.68 -10.65 -16.11
C VAL A 314 19.21 -12.07 -15.99
N ASP A 315 20.39 -12.36 -16.56
CA ASP A 315 21.08 -13.65 -16.36
C ASP A 315 21.61 -13.79 -14.91
N GLU A 316 22.13 -12.72 -14.29
CA GLU A 316 22.51 -12.70 -12.86
C GLU A 316 21.32 -13.03 -11.93
N LEU A 317 20.13 -12.50 -12.23
CA LEU A 317 18.91 -12.85 -11.49
C LEU A 317 18.48 -14.31 -11.70
N ARG A 318 18.79 -14.93 -12.85
CA ARG A 318 18.49 -16.35 -13.08
C ARG A 318 19.43 -17.24 -12.27
N ASP A 319 20.73 -16.92 -12.22
CA ASP A 319 21.69 -17.68 -11.43
C ASP A 319 21.26 -17.74 -9.95
N VAL A 320 20.78 -16.63 -9.38
CA VAL A 320 20.25 -16.60 -7.99
C VAL A 320 19.01 -17.49 -7.82
N LEU A 321 18.08 -17.50 -8.79
CA LEU A 321 16.87 -18.33 -8.73
C LEU A 321 17.18 -19.83 -8.92
N ASP A 322 18.13 -20.17 -9.80
CA ASP A 322 18.57 -21.55 -10.03
C ASP A 322 19.33 -22.12 -8.80
N ASP A 323 20.02 -21.26 -8.02
CA ASP A 323 20.61 -21.58 -6.71
C ASP A 323 19.62 -21.43 -5.52
N GLY A 324 18.31 -21.27 -5.80
CA GLY A 324 17.24 -21.32 -4.79
C GLY A 324 17.01 -20.05 -3.97
N GLY A 325 17.57 -18.92 -4.40
CA GLY A 325 17.36 -17.60 -3.82
C GLY A 325 16.03 -16.95 -4.21
N GLN A 326 15.77 -15.78 -3.63
CA GLN A 326 14.50 -15.05 -3.69
C GLN A 326 14.71 -13.71 -4.41
N VAL A 327 13.86 -13.39 -5.39
CA VAL A 327 14.01 -12.19 -6.24
C VAL A 327 12.71 -11.39 -6.34
N VAL A 328 12.80 -10.09 -6.07
CA VAL A 328 11.71 -9.10 -6.23
C VAL A 328 12.17 -7.97 -7.13
N ILE A 329 11.36 -7.63 -8.14
CA ILE A 329 11.66 -6.60 -9.14
C ILE A 329 10.73 -5.38 -8.99
N SER A 330 11.29 -4.19 -9.10
CA SER A 330 10.57 -2.92 -8.99
C SER A 330 10.14 -2.41 -10.36
N SER A 331 8.87 -2.02 -10.46
CA SER A 331 8.25 -1.54 -11.70
C SER A 331 8.64 -0.09 -12.05
N PRO A 332 8.28 0.43 -13.24
CA PRO A 332 8.48 1.85 -13.58
C PRO A 332 7.92 2.79 -12.52
N ARG A 333 8.66 3.85 -12.18
CA ARG A 333 8.22 4.80 -11.14
C ARG A 333 7.00 5.65 -11.54
N SER A 334 6.75 5.83 -12.84
CA SER A 334 5.58 6.57 -13.35
C SER A 334 5.35 6.31 -14.85
N GLY A 335 4.12 6.54 -15.32
CA GLY A 335 3.69 6.39 -16.72
C GLY A 335 2.58 5.35 -16.89
N ASP A 336 1.82 5.45 -17.98
CA ASP A 336 0.78 4.48 -18.33
C ASP A 336 1.45 3.37 -19.18
N HIS A 337 1.85 2.26 -18.57
CA HIS A 337 2.66 1.20 -19.20
C HIS A 337 1.83 -0.06 -19.47
N GLN A 338 1.31 -0.19 -20.69
CA GLN A 338 0.54 -1.37 -21.14
C GLN A 338 1.43 -2.30 -21.97
N ILE A 339 1.50 -3.59 -21.61
CA ILE A 339 2.34 -4.60 -22.28
C ILE A 339 1.56 -5.90 -22.57
N THR A 340 1.98 -6.63 -23.61
CA THR A 340 1.46 -7.97 -23.93
C THR A 340 2.21 -9.04 -23.13
N VAL A 341 1.57 -9.64 -22.14
CA VAL A 341 2.13 -10.76 -21.35
C VAL A 341 1.58 -12.11 -21.80
N THR A 342 2.26 -13.20 -21.43
CA THR A 342 1.78 -14.59 -21.62
C THR A 342 1.35 -15.19 -20.28
N ASP A 343 0.21 -15.88 -20.22
CA ASP A 343 -0.17 -16.68 -19.03
C ASP A 343 0.44 -18.11 -19.07
N PRO A 344 0.37 -18.90 -17.97
CA PRO A 344 0.90 -20.26 -17.94
C PRO A 344 0.23 -21.25 -18.90
N ASP A 345 -1.01 -20.99 -19.32
CA ASP A 345 -1.72 -21.74 -20.37
C ASP A 345 -1.24 -21.40 -21.79
N GLY A 346 -0.43 -20.35 -21.95
CA GLY A 346 0.15 -19.90 -23.21
C GLY A 346 -0.70 -18.89 -23.99
N ASN A 347 -1.73 -18.29 -23.38
CA ASN A 347 -2.51 -17.23 -23.99
C ASN A 347 -1.81 -15.87 -23.80
N SER A 348 -1.92 -14.98 -24.79
CA SER A 348 -1.42 -13.61 -24.70
C SER A 348 -2.52 -12.63 -24.33
N ARG A 349 -2.22 -11.68 -23.45
CA ARG A 349 -3.15 -10.64 -22.95
C ARG A 349 -2.42 -9.34 -22.66
N GLU A 350 -3.11 -8.21 -22.81
CA GLU A 350 -2.60 -6.93 -22.35
C GLU A 350 -2.78 -6.81 -20.84
N VAL A 351 -1.82 -6.19 -20.15
CA VAL A 351 -1.89 -5.80 -18.74
C VAL A 351 -1.31 -4.40 -18.55
N ASP A 352 -1.80 -3.70 -17.54
CA ASP A 352 -1.26 -2.39 -17.14
C ASP A 352 -0.27 -2.60 -15.99
N VAL A 353 1.02 -2.30 -16.21
CA VAL A 353 2.07 -2.45 -15.18
C VAL A 353 1.88 -1.36 -14.13
N VAL A 354 1.57 -1.78 -12.90
CA VAL A 354 1.37 -0.87 -11.76
C VAL A 354 2.68 -0.14 -11.47
N THR A 355 2.63 1.20 -11.39
CA THR A 355 3.84 2.02 -11.21
C THR A 355 4.23 2.23 -9.76
N SER A 356 5.53 2.32 -9.49
CA SER A 356 6.10 2.33 -8.13
C SER A 356 5.65 1.14 -7.28
N HIS A 357 5.57 -0.03 -7.91
CA HIS A 357 5.10 -1.30 -7.33
C HIS A 357 6.21 -2.34 -7.32
N SER A 358 6.03 -3.39 -6.51
CA SER A 358 6.92 -4.55 -6.46
C SER A 358 6.23 -5.78 -7.05
N TYR A 359 6.98 -6.57 -7.81
CA TYR A 359 6.55 -7.83 -8.39
C TYR A 359 7.54 -8.93 -7.98
N VAL A 360 7.04 -10.12 -7.66
CA VAL A 360 7.89 -11.30 -7.40
C VAL A 360 8.34 -11.89 -8.73
N ILE A 361 9.63 -12.21 -8.90
CA ILE A 361 10.08 -13.03 -10.03
C ILE A 361 10.01 -14.50 -9.59
N THR A 362 9.31 -15.32 -10.38
CA THR A 362 9.07 -16.73 -10.07
C THR A 362 10.04 -17.67 -10.80
N ARG A 363 10.44 -17.30 -12.02
CA ARG A 363 11.47 -17.96 -12.86
C ARG A 363 11.85 -17.08 -14.07
N ILE A 364 12.99 -17.35 -14.71
CA ILE A 364 13.45 -16.63 -15.91
C ILE A 364 13.76 -17.63 -17.04
N ASP A 365 13.04 -17.55 -18.16
CA ASP A 365 13.23 -18.45 -19.30
C ASP A 365 14.64 -18.23 -19.95
N PRO A 366 15.21 -19.24 -20.63
CA PRO A 366 16.54 -19.13 -21.27
C PRO A 366 16.63 -18.17 -22.47
N ASP A 367 15.56 -17.45 -22.81
CA ASP A 367 15.56 -16.34 -23.78
C ASP A 367 15.50 -14.95 -23.12
N GLY A 368 15.61 -14.90 -21.79
CA GLY A 368 15.56 -13.68 -20.97
C GLY A 368 14.14 -13.21 -20.65
N SER A 369 13.08 -13.92 -21.06
CA SER A 369 11.72 -13.58 -20.65
C SER A 369 11.45 -13.98 -19.19
N VAL A 370 10.84 -13.07 -18.43
CA VAL A 370 10.72 -13.15 -16.97
C VAL A 370 9.29 -13.50 -16.60
N TRP A 371 9.11 -14.55 -15.80
CA TRP A 371 7.84 -14.87 -15.16
C TRP A 371 7.76 -14.15 -13.81
N MET A 372 6.64 -13.50 -13.56
CA MET A 372 6.43 -12.70 -12.36
C MET A 372 4.98 -12.73 -11.86
N ARG A 373 4.80 -12.32 -10.61
CA ARG A 373 3.50 -12.20 -9.94
C ARG A 373 3.33 -10.83 -9.29
N ASN A 374 2.11 -10.31 -9.38
CA ASN A 374 1.66 -9.15 -8.60
C ASN A 374 1.23 -9.59 -7.19
N PRO A 375 1.75 -9.01 -6.09
CA PRO A 375 1.31 -9.31 -4.73
C PRO A 375 -0.17 -8.98 -4.46
N TRP A 376 -0.85 -8.22 -5.32
CA TRP A 376 -2.31 -7.99 -5.27
C TRP A 376 -3.16 -9.25 -5.47
N GLY A 377 -2.55 -10.40 -5.81
CA GLY A 377 -3.23 -11.68 -5.85
C GLY A 377 -4.28 -11.83 -6.98
N PRO A 378 -5.07 -12.92 -6.93
CA PRO A 378 -6.02 -13.28 -7.98
C PRO A 378 -7.13 -12.24 -8.21
N GLY A 379 -7.42 -11.94 -9.48
CA GLY A 379 -8.58 -11.12 -9.88
C GLY A 379 -8.41 -9.60 -9.75
N ASN A 380 -7.21 -9.10 -9.44
CA ASN A 380 -6.94 -7.67 -9.32
C ASN A 380 -7.21 -6.88 -10.63
N SER A 381 -7.36 -5.57 -10.54
CA SER A 381 -7.83 -4.72 -11.66
C SER A 381 -6.77 -4.31 -12.70
N ALA A 382 -5.47 -4.51 -12.43
CA ALA A 382 -4.39 -4.07 -13.32
C ALA A 382 -3.89 -5.20 -14.24
N ASP A 383 -3.69 -6.39 -13.67
CA ASP A 383 -3.22 -7.56 -14.40
C ASP A 383 -4.06 -8.83 -14.17
N GLY A 384 -5.18 -8.76 -13.44
CA GLY A 384 -6.06 -9.92 -13.22
C GLY A 384 -5.48 -10.99 -12.29
N GLY A 385 -4.26 -10.80 -11.77
CA GLY A 385 -3.59 -11.71 -10.86
C GLY A 385 -2.99 -12.94 -11.52
N GLY A 386 -2.53 -13.85 -10.65
CA GLY A 386 -1.80 -15.06 -11.04
C GLY A 386 -0.35 -14.79 -11.40
N GLU A 387 0.28 -15.78 -12.03
CA GLU A 387 1.60 -15.63 -12.66
C GLU A 387 1.44 -15.17 -14.12
N PHE A 388 2.36 -14.35 -14.62
CA PHE A 388 2.44 -13.99 -16.04
C PHE A 388 3.88 -13.76 -16.50
N ARG A 389 4.14 -13.93 -17.80
CA ARG A 389 5.45 -13.75 -18.43
C ARG A 389 5.55 -12.46 -19.22
N VAL A 390 6.56 -11.66 -18.88
CA VAL A 390 7.00 -10.43 -19.55
C VAL A 390 8.16 -10.75 -20.50
N SER A 391 8.26 -10.09 -21.66
CA SER A 391 9.37 -10.36 -22.60
C SER A 391 10.66 -9.66 -22.15
N ALA A 392 11.82 -10.22 -22.53
CA ALA A 392 13.14 -9.63 -22.22
C ALA A 392 13.25 -8.15 -22.62
N ALA A 393 12.61 -7.76 -23.73
CA ALA A 393 12.63 -6.37 -24.22
C ALA A 393 11.76 -5.43 -23.37
N ASP A 394 10.66 -5.93 -22.80
CA ASP A 394 9.83 -5.14 -21.87
C ASP A 394 10.51 -5.03 -20.49
N VAL A 395 11.32 -6.02 -20.09
CA VAL A 395 12.20 -5.95 -18.91
C VAL A 395 13.27 -4.88 -19.09
N GLU A 396 13.94 -4.85 -20.25
CA GLU A 396 14.98 -3.86 -20.61
C GLU A 396 14.43 -2.42 -20.73
N ASP A 397 13.15 -2.24 -21.07
CA ASP A 397 12.51 -0.91 -21.19
C ASP A 397 11.90 -0.40 -19.86
N LEU A 398 11.37 -1.30 -19.00
CA LEU A 398 10.49 -0.90 -17.88
C LEU A 398 11.05 -1.15 -16.46
N PHE A 399 11.69 -2.28 -16.21
CA PHE A 399 11.95 -2.74 -14.84
C PHE A 399 13.36 -2.39 -14.40
N TRP A 400 13.52 -1.28 -13.66
CA TRP A 400 14.80 -0.57 -13.46
C TRP A 400 15.66 -1.04 -12.28
N ARG A 401 15.10 -1.88 -11.41
CA ARG A 401 15.76 -2.40 -10.21
C ARG A 401 15.23 -3.77 -9.82
N ALA A 402 16.13 -4.68 -9.46
CA ALA A 402 15.82 -5.90 -8.74
C ALA A 402 16.51 -5.93 -7.38
N THR A 403 15.91 -6.68 -6.46
CA THR A 403 16.40 -6.95 -5.11
C THR A 403 16.43 -8.46 -4.93
N MET A 404 17.52 -8.99 -4.38
CA MET A 404 17.73 -10.43 -4.27
C MET A 404 18.43 -10.83 -2.97
N THR A 405 18.06 -11.97 -2.43
CA THR A 405 18.68 -12.61 -1.26
C THR A 405 18.66 -14.13 -1.44
N ASN A 406 19.40 -14.87 -0.63
CA ASN A 406 19.35 -16.34 -0.64
C ASN A 406 19.43 -16.89 0.79
N VAL A 407 18.33 -17.48 1.26
CA VAL A 407 18.22 -18.10 2.59
C VAL A 407 18.95 -19.45 2.72
N THR A 408 19.71 -19.89 1.71
CA THR A 408 20.47 -21.15 1.73
C THR A 408 21.97 -21.00 2.02
N GLU A 409 22.52 -19.78 2.07
CA GLU A 409 23.97 -19.50 2.25
C GLU A 409 24.43 -19.29 3.71
#